data_AF-A0A097PJL9-F1
#
_entry.id   AF-A0A097PJL9-F1
#
_cell.length_a   1.000
_cell.length_b   1.000
_cell.length_c   1.000
_cell.angle_alpha   90.00
_cell.angle_beta   90.00
_cell.angle_gamma   90.00
#
_symmetry.space_group_name_H-M   'P 1'
#
loop_
_entity.id
_entity.type
_entity.pdbx_description
1 polymer ?
#
loop_
_entity_poly.entity_id
_entity_poly.type
_entity_poly.pdbx_seq_one_letter_code
_entity_poly.pdbx_strand_id
1 'polypeptide(L)'
;IGMADNVLALLQHNTRLYLVNVVKLSKELMYQHALRRFSHFNAIQLSNPAPLYELLMMVLEEDELACEGDGPKEEIARTYVELLKENAELLQDYFCIQIDQEGN
;
A
#
# COMPACT_ATOMS: atom_id res chain seq x y z
N ILE A 1 -15.62 18.01 18.12
CA ILE A 1 -15.50 17.18 16.89
C ILE A 1 -14.01 16.93 16.67
N GLY A 2 -13.61 15.69 16.43
CA GLY A 2 -12.19 15.29 16.34
C GLY A 2 -11.97 13.80 16.48
N MET A 3 -10.70 13.37 16.50
CA MET A 3 -10.31 11.99 16.73
C MET A 3 -10.64 11.58 18.17
N ALA A 4 -11.25 10.42 18.34
CA ALA A 4 -11.45 9.79 19.64
C ALA A 4 -10.28 8.86 19.99
N ASP A 5 -9.77 8.15 18.97
CA ASP A 5 -8.56 7.34 19.01
C ASP A 5 -7.97 7.22 17.58
N ASN A 6 -7.06 6.26 17.35
CA ASN A 6 -6.41 6.06 16.06
C ASN A 6 -7.33 5.49 14.95
N VAL A 7 -8.56 5.07 15.29
CA VAL A 7 -9.50 4.39 14.39
C VAL A 7 -10.84 5.12 14.29
N LEU A 8 -11.30 5.75 15.37
CA LEU A 8 -12.62 6.35 15.49
C LEU A 8 -12.54 7.87 15.60
N ALA A 9 -13.43 8.56 14.89
CA ALA A 9 -13.62 10.00 14.99
C ALA A 9 -15.08 10.35 15.27
N LEU A 10 -15.29 11.42 16.04
CA LEU A 10 -16.60 12.02 16.26
C LEU A 10 -16.83 13.12 15.24
N LEU A 11 -17.86 12.94 14.40
CA LEU A 11 -18.31 13.91 13.40
C LEU A 11 -19.69 14.45 13.79
N GLN A 12 -19.90 15.76 13.72
CA GLN A 12 -21.22 16.34 13.91
C GLN A 12 -21.78 16.77 12.56
N HIS A 13 -23.05 16.44 12.31
CA HIS A 13 -23.82 16.98 11.19
C HIS A 13 -25.20 17.40 11.71
N ASN A 14 -25.48 18.70 11.58
CA ASN A 14 -26.63 19.37 12.20
C ASN A 14 -26.66 19.14 13.73
N THR A 15 -27.73 18.52 14.23
CA THR A 15 -27.92 18.20 15.66
C THR A 15 -27.46 16.79 16.04
N ARG A 16 -26.95 16.01 15.08
CA ARG A 16 -26.54 14.61 15.30
C ARG A 16 -25.03 14.50 15.40
N LEU A 17 -24.59 13.69 16.36
CA LEU A 17 -23.21 13.30 16.55
C LEU A 17 -23.03 11.84 16.10
N TYR A 18 -22.05 11.61 15.25
CA TYR A 18 -21.74 10.32 14.65
C TYR A 18 -20.36 9.86 15.12
N LEU A 19 -20.25 8.58 15.46
CA LEU A 19 -18.96 7.91 15.64
C LEU A 19 -18.64 7.17 14.35
N VAL A 20 -17.50 7.48 13.74
CA VAL A 20 -17.13 6.99 12.41
C VAL A 20 -15.78 6.30 12.48
N ASN A 21 -15.67 5.15 11.84
CA ASN A 21 -14.41 4.45 11.65
C ASN A 21 -13.65 5.08 10.47
N VAL A 22 -12.64 5.90 10.78
CA VAL A 22 -11.87 6.64 9.78
C VAL A 22 -10.94 5.74 8.98
N VAL A 23 -10.51 4.59 9.51
CA VAL A 23 -9.70 3.61 8.78
C VAL A 23 -10.51 3.00 7.64
N LYS A 24 -11.75 2.54 7.93
CA LYS A 24 -12.65 2.01 6.89
C LYS A 24 -13.05 3.09 5.89
N LEU A 25 -13.43 4.28 6.38
CA LEU A 25 -13.86 5.36 5.50
C LEU A 25 -12.74 5.84 4.56
N SER A 26 -11.52 5.99 5.08
CA SER A 26 -10.36 6.37 4.26
C SER A 26 -10.00 5.29 3.25
N LYS A 27 -10.07 3.99 3.61
CA LYS A 27 -9.88 2.88 2.66
C LYS A 27 -10.85 2.96 1.49
N GLU A 28 -12.14 3.14 1.75
CA GLU A 28 -13.16 3.27 0.70
C GLU A 28 -12.94 4.52 -0.16
N LEU A 29 -12.60 5.64 0.46
CA LEU A 29 -12.30 6.89 -0.25
C LEU A 29 -11.09 6.73 -1.19
N MET A 30 -10.01 6.12 -0.70
CA MET A 30 -8.80 5.86 -1.49
C MET A 30 -9.09 4.89 -2.64
N TYR A 31 -9.83 3.81 -2.40
CA TYR A 31 -10.22 2.87 -3.44
C TYR A 31 -11.05 3.54 -4.55
N GLN A 32 -12.06 4.32 -4.19
CA GLN A 32 -12.87 5.07 -5.15
C GLN A 32 -12.03 6.09 -5.93
N HIS A 33 -11.09 6.77 -5.27
CA HIS A 33 -10.18 7.68 -5.95
C HIS A 33 -9.26 6.95 -6.93
N ALA A 34 -8.73 5.79 -6.54
CA ALA A 34 -7.87 4.98 -7.39
C ALA A 34 -8.60 4.54 -8.67
N LEU A 35 -9.85 4.08 -8.54
CA LEU A 35 -10.67 3.71 -9.70
C LEU A 35 -10.99 4.91 -10.61
N ARG A 36 -11.37 6.06 -10.03
CA ARG A 36 -11.71 7.26 -10.82
C ARG A 36 -10.50 7.87 -11.53
N ARG A 37 -9.30 7.67 -10.99
CA ARG A 37 -8.04 8.22 -11.50
C ARG A 37 -7.15 7.17 -12.13
N PHE A 38 -7.70 6.01 -12.50
CA PHE A 38 -6.93 4.97 -13.17
C PHE A 38 -6.14 5.55 -14.36
N SER A 39 -4.84 5.26 -14.44
CA SER A 39 -3.88 5.83 -15.42
C SER A 39 -3.62 7.34 -15.33
N HIS A 40 -4.17 8.04 -14.33
CA HIS A 40 -4.05 9.49 -14.15
C HIS A 40 -3.68 9.85 -12.70
N PHE A 41 -2.80 9.07 -12.08
CA PHE A 41 -2.25 9.36 -10.76
C PHE A 41 -1.20 10.47 -10.82
N ASN A 42 -0.96 11.11 -9.70
CA ASN A 42 0.21 11.97 -9.52
C ASN A 42 1.27 11.13 -8.80
N ALA A 43 2.51 11.16 -9.28
CA ALA A 43 3.61 10.50 -8.60
C ALA A 43 3.97 11.24 -7.30
N ILE A 44 4.28 10.48 -6.26
CA ILE A 44 4.90 10.96 -5.03
C ILE A 44 6.33 10.42 -5.03
N GLN A 45 7.31 11.30 -5.14
CA GLN A 45 8.72 10.91 -5.14
C GLN A 45 9.16 10.59 -3.71
N LEU A 46 9.67 9.39 -3.49
CA LEU A 46 10.31 9.03 -2.22
C LEU A 46 11.61 9.81 -2.06
N SER A 47 11.88 10.27 -0.84
CA SER A 47 13.12 11.01 -0.53
C SER A 47 14.37 10.14 -0.66
N ASN A 48 14.24 8.86 -0.34
CA ASN A 48 15.26 7.83 -0.54
C ASN A 48 14.62 6.67 -1.33
N PRO A 49 15.35 6.01 -2.25
CA PRO A 49 14.90 4.79 -2.88
C PRO A 49 14.56 3.72 -1.82
N ALA A 50 13.60 2.85 -2.11
CA ALA A 50 13.14 1.83 -1.17
C ALA A 50 13.26 0.43 -1.80
N PRO A 51 14.37 -0.29 -1.55
CA PRO A 51 14.63 -1.57 -2.20
C PRO A 51 13.52 -2.59 -1.94
N LEU A 52 12.90 -3.12 -3.00
CA LEU A 52 11.78 -4.06 -2.91
C LEU A 52 12.14 -5.31 -2.11
N TYR A 53 13.37 -5.81 -2.25
CA TYR A 53 13.84 -6.98 -1.51
C TYR A 53 13.78 -6.76 0.00
N GLU A 54 14.25 -5.61 0.48
CA GLU A 54 14.25 -5.27 1.90
C GLU A 54 12.83 -5.08 2.43
N LEU A 55 11.97 -4.41 1.65
CA LEU A 55 10.55 -4.25 1.98
C LEU A 55 9.84 -5.59 2.12
N LEU A 56 10.08 -6.52 1.19
CA LEU A 56 9.48 -7.86 1.22
C LEU A 56 10.02 -8.68 2.39
N MET A 57 11.33 -8.65 2.65
CA MET A 57 11.92 -9.34 3.80
C MET A 57 11.32 -8.87 5.12
N MET A 58 11.11 -7.56 5.30
CA MET A 58 10.46 -7.04 6.51
C MET A 58 9.05 -7.61 6.71
N VAL A 59 8.26 -7.73 5.63
CA VAL A 59 6.91 -8.31 5.69
C VAL A 59 6.95 -9.80 6.03
N LEU A 60 7.86 -10.56 5.42
CA LEU A 60 8.00 -12.00 5.66
C LEU A 60 8.58 -12.29 7.06
N GLU A 61 9.33 -11.37 7.65
CA GLU A 61 9.79 -11.45 9.05
C GLU A 61 8.68 -11.17 10.05
N GLU A 62 7.78 -10.22 9.75
CA GLU A 62 6.66 -9.85 10.62
C GLU A 62 5.52 -10.88 10.60
N ASP A 63 5.26 -11.51 9.45
CA ASP A 63 4.21 -12.51 9.26
C ASP A 63 4.79 -13.90 8.98
N GLU A 64 5.17 -14.64 10.03
CA GLU A 64 5.69 -16.01 9.88
C GLU A 64 4.68 -16.97 9.22
N LEU A 65 3.38 -16.68 9.33
CA LEU A 65 2.32 -17.49 8.72
C LEU A 65 2.26 -17.30 7.20
N ALA A 66 2.75 -16.17 6.68
CA ALA A 66 2.79 -15.90 5.23
C ALA A 66 3.76 -16.81 4.47
N CYS A 67 4.60 -17.60 5.16
CA CYS A 67 5.60 -18.47 4.55
C CYS A 67 5.44 -19.95 4.91
N GLU A 68 4.37 -20.35 5.62
CA GLU A 68 4.18 -21.76 6.00
C GLU A 68 3.94 -22.64 4.76
N GLY A 69 5.02 -23.18 4.19
CA GLY A 69 5.00 -24.15 3.11
C GLY A 69 5.61 -23.68 1.77
N ASP A 70 5.92 -22.39 1.63
CA ASP A 70 6.33 -21.79 0.34
C ASP A 70 7.86 -21.70 0.13
N GLY A 71 8.65 -22.28 1.03
CA GLY A 71 10.11 -22.31 0.93
C GLY A 71 10.82 -21.23 1.75
N PRO A 72 12.13 -21.02 1.53
CA PRO A 72 12.90 -20.02 2.28
C PRO A 72 12.46 -18.60 1.94
N LYS A 73 12.37 -17.73 2.95
CA LYS A 73 11.87 -16.35 2.82
C LYS A 73 12.64 -15.55 1.77
N GLU A 74 13.95 -15.78 1.66
CA GLU A 74 14.82 -15.12 0.69
C GLU A 74 14.47 -15.47 -0.77
N GLU A 75 14.07 -16.71 -1.02
CA GLU A 75 13.65 -17.16 -2.36
C GLU A 75 12.28 -16.59 -2.72
N ILE A 76 11.36 -16.58 -1.75
CA ILE A 76 10.04 -15.94 -1.88
C ILE A 76 10.21 -14.45 -2.20
N ALA A 77 11.04 -13.74 -1.42
CA ALA A 77 11.30 -12.31 -1.64
C ALA A 77 11.88 -12.05 -3.04
N ARG A 78 12.90 -12.82 -3.46
CA ARG A 78 13.48 -12.68 -4.82
C ARG A 78 12.45 -12.92 -5.91
N THR A 79 11.60 -13.93 -5.75
CA THR A 79 10.54 -14.24 -6.72
C THR A 79 9.57 -13.07 -6.87
N TYR A 80 9.14 -12.46 -5.77
CA TYR A 80 8.25 -11.30 -5.81
C TYR A 80 8.93 -10.05 -6.36
N VAL A 81 10.22 -9.83 -6.10
CA VAL A 81 10.99 -8.73 -6.70
C VAL A 81 10.98 -8.86 -8.22
N GLU A 82 11.31 -10.04 -8.76
CA GLU A 82 11.31 -10.26 -10.21
C GLU A 82 9.91 -10.10 -10.80
N LEU A 83 8.87 -10.63 -10.16
CA LEU A 83 7.48 -10.45 -10.60
C LEU A 83 7.08 -8.96 -10.66
N LEU A 84 7.44 -8.17 -9.65
CA LEU A 84 7.13 -6.74 -9.61
C LEU A 84 7.91 -5.97 -10.70
N LYS A 85 9.16 -6.35 -10.96
CA LYS A 85 9.97 -5.77 -12.05
C LYS A 85 9.42 -6.11 -13.43
N GLU A 86 8.95 -7.34 -13.64
CA GLU A 86 8.28 -7.75 -14.89
C GLU A 86 7.01 -6.92 -15.16
N ASN A 87 6.34 -6.45 -14.11
CA ASN A 87 5.13 -5.63 -14.20
C ASN A 87 5.40 -4.12 -14.04
N ALA A 88 6.66 -3.69 -13.97
CA ALA A 88 7.02 -2.30 -13.66
C ALA A 88 6.44 -1.27 -14.64
N GLU A 89 6.44 -1.58 -15.94
CA GLU A 89 5.87 -0.70 -16.98
C GLU A 89 4.36 -0.48 -16.75
N LEU A 90 3.61 -1.56 -16.51
CA LEU A 90 2.18 -1.50 -16.23
C LEU A 90 1.89 -0.72 -14.94
N LEU A 91 2.67 -0.96 -13.90
CA LEU A 91 2.55 -0.29 -12.61
C LEU A 91 2.82 1.21 -12.73
N GLN A 92 3.80 1.60 -13.53
CA GLN A 92 4.11 3.00 -13.80
C GLN A 92 2.99 3.67 -14.60
N ASP A 93 2.53 3.06 -15.69
CA ASP A 93 1.55 3.66 -16.60
C ASP A 93 0.16 3.81 -15.99
N TYR A 94 -0.26 2.84 -15.18
CA TYR A 94 -1.61 2.82 -14.63
C TYR A 94 -1.71 3.36 -13.20
N PHE A 95 -0.65 3.25 -12.41
CA PHE A 95 -0.69 3.59 -10.98
C PHE A 95 0.39 4.59 -10.55
N CYS A 96 1.29 5.01 -11.45
CA CYS A 96 2.46 5.84 -11.12
C CYS A 96 3.33 5.23 -10.02
N ILE A 97 3.44 3.90 -10.01
CA ILE A 97 4.37 3.15 -9.16
C ILE A 97 5.60 2.84 -10.01
N GLN A 98 6.66 3.60 -9.79
CA GLN A 98 7.92 3.43 -10.50
C GLN A 98 8.78 2.40 -9.78
N ILE A 99 9.28 1.41 -10.54
CA ILE A 99 10.26 0.44 -10.07
C ILE A 99 11.42 0.48 -11.07
N ASP A 100 12.63 0.72 -10.60
CA ASP A 100 13.81 0.75 -11.47
C ASP A 100 14.39 -0.66 -11.76
N GLN A 101 15.45 -0.73 -12.57
CA GLN A 101 16.08 -2.00 -12.94
C GLN A 101 16.78 -2.70 -11.77
N GLU A 102 17.18 -1.92 -10.76
CA GLU A 102 17.80 -2.42 -9.52
C GLU A 102 16.75 -2.90 -8.52
N GLY A 103 15.46 -2.59 -8.75
CA GLY A 103 14.35 -2.97 -7.90
C GLY A 103 14.11 -1.98 -6.76
N ASN A 104 14.35 -0.69 -7.00
CA ASN A 104 14.00 0.40 -6.08
C ASN A 104 12.74 1.18 -6.50
#